data_AF-A0A9X0HV96-F1
#
_entry.id   AF-A0A9X0HV96-F1
#
_cell.length_a   1.000
_cell.length_b   1.000
_cell.length_c   1.000
_cell.angle_alpha   90.00
_cell.angle_beta   90.00
_cell.angle_gamma   90.00
#
_symmetry.space_group_name_H-M   'P 1'
#
loop_
_entity.id
_entity.type
_entity.pdbx_description
1 polymer ?
#
loop_
_entity_poly.entity_id
_entity_poly.type
_entity_poly.pdbx_seq_one_letter_code
_entity_poly.pdbx_strand_id
1 'polypeptide(L)'
;MTSLVEMVTGEATARHAHHEAGHAVAAVARGGTLVDIYLGHADWSTTDEIADTPGGTVHESRWEDQPFVTFAGPCATAMWILHNDPDVDDLGEALAFGWDEEDHDREKYDARVEPLQTAAAELGFPLPWLPWESEWCDELEELWPAIEQVAALLIDGQPVDHRVVAELVEQLRPQIRR
;
A
#
# COMPACT_ATOMS: atom_id res chain seq x y z
N MET A 1 -6.73 -10.18 29.09
CA MET A 1 -8.01 -9.84 28.45
C MET A 1 -7.75 -8.55 27.71
N THR A 2 -7.51 -8.63 26.40
CA THR A 2 -7.38 -7.45 25.53
C THR A 2 -8.74 -6.77 25.44
N SER A 3 -8.80 -5.45 25.59
CA SER A 3 -10.03 -4.67 25.44
C SER A 3 -10.50 -4.69 23.98
N LEU A 4 -11.81 -4.55 23.73
CA LEU A 4 -12.35 -4.38 22.37
C LEU A 4 -11.69 -3.18 21.66
N VAL A 5 -11.42 -2.10 22.42
CA VAL A 5 -10.72 -0.91 21.90
C VAL A 5 -9.31 -1.27 21.46
N GLU A 6 -8.54 -2.00 22.29
CA GLU A 6 -7.16 -2.40 21.96
C GLU A 6 -7.09 -3.30 20.72
N MET A 7 -8.09 -4.16 20.53
CA MET A 7 -8.20 -5.03 19.35
C MET A 7 -8.49 -4.23 18.08
N VAL A 8 -9.49 -3.33 18.12
CA VAL A 8 -9.84 -2.46 16.99
C VAL A 8 -8.68 -1.53 16.61
N THR A 9 -7.98 -0.97 17.60
CA THR A 9 -6.80 -0.14 17.34
C THR A 9 -5.64 -0.95 16.75
N GLY A 10 -5.47 -2.19 17.19
CA GLY A 10 -4.42 -3.08 16.68
C GLY A 10 -4.65 -3.46 15.21
N GLU A 11 -5.89 -3.76 14.84
CA GLU A 11 -6.26 -4.06 13.44
C GLU A 11 -6.11 -2.84 12.53
N ALA A 12 -6.55 -1.66 12.98
CA ALA A 12 -6.36 -0.42 12.22
C ALA A 12 -4.88 -0.08 12.01
N THR A 13 -4.06 -0.18 13.07
CA THR A 13 -2.60 0.00 12.96
C THR A 13 -1.98 -1.04 12.03
N ALA A 14 -2.43 -2.30 12.09
CA ALA A 14 -1.92 -3.34 11.21
C ALA A 14 -2.24 -3.04 9.74
N ARG A 15 -3.47 -2.66 9.40
CA ARG A 15 -3.83 -2.25 8.04
C ARG A 15 -2.99 -1.08 7.55
N HIS A 16 -2.88 -0.02 8.35
CA HIS A 16 -2.09 1.16 7.98
C HIS A 16 -0.61 0.79 7.76
N ALA A 17 -0.04 -0.08 8.59
CA ALA A 17 1.32 -0.56 8.41
C ALA A 17 1.52 -1.31 7.09
N HIS A 18 0.54 -2.12 6.67
CA HIS A 18 0.61 -2.82 5.39
C HIS A 18 0.43 -1.85 4.22
N HIS A 19 -0.42 -0.83 4.35
CA HIS A 19 -0.58 0.24 3.36
C HIS A 19 0.75 0.95 3.08
N GLU A 20 1.39 1.48 4.12
CA GLU A 20 2.68 2.17 3.97
C GLU A 20 3.79 1.24 3.50
N ALA A 21 3.82 0.00 4.02
CA ALA A 21 4.74 -1.03 3.55
C ALA A 21 4.56 -1.33 2.06
N GLY A 22 3.32 -1.35 1.56
CA GLY A 22 2.98 -1.55 0.16
C GLY A 22 3.65 -0.51 -0.74
N HIS A 23 3.50 0.78 -0.41
CA HIS A 23 4.18 1.86 -1.13
C HIS A 23 5.70 1.73 -1.11
N ALA A 24 6.29 1.52 0.07
CA ALA A 24 7.73 1.46 0.22
C ALA A 24 8.35 0.29 -0.53
N VAL A 25 7.75 -0.90 -0.42
CA VAL A 25 8.19 -2.10 -1.14
C VAL A 25 8.04 -1.92 -2.64
N ALA A 26 6.90 -1.41 -3.12
CA ALA A 26 6.67 -1.16 -4.55
C ALA A 26 7.68 -0.15 -5.13
N ALA A 27 7.94 0.95 -4.42
CA ALA A 27 8.91 1.97 -4.84
C ALA A 27 10.30 1.36 -4.99
N VAL A 28 10.76 0.57 -4.02
CA VAL A 28 12.08 -0.04 -4.03
C VAL A 28 12.17 -1.19 -5.05
N ALA A 29 11.13 -2.01 -5.19
CA ALA A 29 11.08 -3.11 -6.15
C ALA A 29 11.24 -2.64 -7.61
N ARG A 30 10.68 -1.47 -7.95
CA ARG A 30 10.86 -0.84 -9.26
C ARG A 30 12.09 0.07 -9.38
N GLY A 31 12.97 0.03 -8.38
CA GLY A 31 14.27 0.71 -8.42
C GLY A 31 14.23 2.19 -8.06
N GLY A 32 13.16 2.66 -7.43
CA GLY A 32 13.11 3.96 -6.76
C GLY A 32 13.83 3.97 -5.42
N THR A 33 13.95 5.16 -4.83
CA THR A 33 14.55 5.36 -3.51
C THR A 33 13.46 5.60 -2.48
N LEU A 34 13.53 4.92 -1.34
CA LEU A 34 12.71 5.23 -0.17
C LEU A 34 13.40 6.34 0.62
N VAL A 35 12.71 7.46 0.83
CA VAL A 35 13.23 8.61 1.57
C VAL A 35 12.83 8.52 3.03
N ASP A 36 11.58 8.21 3.30
CA ASP A 36 11.02 8.07 4.64
C ASP A 36 9.81 7.15 4.64
N ILE A 37 9.57 6.51 5.78
CA ILE A 37 8.33 5.75 6.06
C ILE A 37 8.06 5.82 7.55
N TYR A 38 6.82 6.12 7.91
CA TYR A 38 6.42 6.21 9.30
C TYR A 38 4.96 5.83 9.48
N LEU A 39 4.67 5.18 10.60
CA LEU A 39 3.31 5.01 11.06
C LEU A 39 2.84 6.28 11.74
N GLY A 40 1.63 6.67 11.40
CA GLY A 40 0.90 7.69 12.11
C GLY A 40 0.63 7.31 13.56
N HIS A 41 0.25 8.30 14.36
CA HIS A 41 -0.34 8.05 15.68
C HIS A 41 -1.77 8.55 15.64
N ALA A 42 -2.74 7.65 15.83
CA ALA A 42 -4.12 8.02 16.03
C ALA A 42 -4.49 7.92 17.52
N ASP A 43 -4.89 9.03 18.13
CA ASP A 43 -5.32 9.08 19.53
C ASP A 43 -6.83 8.83 19.65
N TRP A 44 -7.19 7.57 19.54
CA TRP A 44 -8.56 7.08 19.70
C TRP A 44 -9.12 7.23 21.13
N SER A 45 -8.33 7.75 22.09
CA SER A 45 -8.82 8.08 23.44
C SER A 45 -9.64 9.36 23.45
N THR A 46 -9.60 10.12 22.36
CA THR A 46 -10.36 11.35 22.15
C THR A 46 -11.11 11.29 20.82
N THR A 47 -12.18 12.06 20.68
CA THR A 47 -12.82 12.31 19.38
C THR A 47 -12.16 13.47 18.63
N ASP A 48 -10.95 13.87 19.04
CA ASP A 48 -10.23 15.02 18.51
C ASP A 48 -9.16 14.53 17.54
N GLU A 49 -9.58 14.35 16.28
CA GLU A 49 -8.73 13.90 15.15
C GLU A 49 -7.58 14.89 14.86
N ILE A 50 -7.54 16.06 15.52
CA ILE A 50 -6.45 17.05 15.37
C ILE A 50 -5.11 16.51 15.90
N ALA A 51 -5.15 15.56 16.85
CA ALA A 51 -3.94 14.91 17.36
C ALA A 51 -3.46 13.74 16.48
N ASP A 52 -4.28 13.31 15.52
CA ASP A 52 -3.93 12.20 14.64
C ASP A 52 -2.85 12.68 13.68
N THR A 53 -1.68 12.07 13.80
CA THR A 53 -0.62 12.23 12.80
C THR A 53 -0.86 11.14 11.78
N PRO A 54 -1.23 11.45 10.52
CA PRO A 54 -1.37 10.43 9.49
C PRO A 54 -0.01 9.76 9.26
N GLY A 55 -0.01 8.48 8.93
CA GLY A 55 1.18 7.78 8.45
C GLY A 55 1.63 8.32 7.09
N GLY A 56 2.76 7.83 6.60
CA GLY A 56 3.15 8.17 5.25
C GLY A 56 4.43 7.52 4.77
N THR A 57 4.49 7.39 3.45
CA THR A 57 5.66 6.94 2.71
C THR A 57 6.12 8.04 1.76
N VAL A 58 7.40 8.41 1.87
CA VAL A 58 8.04 9.38 0.98
C VAL A 58 9.06 8.64 0.12
N HIS A 59 8.94 8.76 -1.20
CA HIS A 59 9.80 8.05 -2.14
C HIS A 59 10.16 8.92 -3.35
N GLU A 60 11.28 8.57 -3.98
CA GLU A 60 11.72 9.11 -5.27
C GLU A 60 11.67 7.96 -6.29
N SER A 61 10.51 7.81 -6.95
CA SER A 61 10.33 6.86 -8.05
C SER A 61 10.19 7.59 -9.38
N ARG A 62 10.46 6.88 -10.47
CA ARG A 62 10.26 7.40 -11.82
C ARG A 62 8.79 7.68 -12.07
N TRP A 63 8.50 8.68 -12.90
CA TRP A 63 7.13 9.11 -13.19
C TRP A 63 6.25 7.95 -13.67
N GLU A 64 6.79 7.08 -14.53
CA GLU A 64 6.09 5.91 -15.06
C GLU A 64 5.73 4.86 -14.01
N ASP A 65 6.43 4.82 -12.88
CA ASP A 65 6.19 3.85 -11.80
C ASP A 65 5.29 4.41 -10.69
N GLN A 66 5.09 5.73 -10.63
CA GLN A 66 4.29 6.35 -9.57
C GLN A 66 2.84 5.85 -9.49
N PRO A 67 2.12 5.58 -10.60
CA PRO A 67 0.77 5.00 -10.51
C PRO A 67 0.78 3.64 -9.80
N PHE A 68 1.74 2.76 -10.13
CA PHE A 68 1.91 1.48 -9.46
C PHE A 68 2.25 1.65 -7.97
N VAL A 69 3.18 2.54 -7.66
CA VAL A 69 3.57 2.80 -6.26
C VAL A 69 2.39 3.33 -5.46
N THR A 70 1.60 4.25 -5.98
CA THR A 70 0.38 4.77 -5.30
C THR A 70 -0.71 3.70 -5.21
N PHE A 71 -0.86 2.83 -6.20
CA PHE A 71 -1.80 1.69 -6.12
C PHE A 71 -1.41 0.66 -5.04
N ALA A 72 -0.12 0.54 -4.74
CA ALA A 72 0.38 -0.52 -3.87
C ALA A 72 -0.10 -0.44 -2.42
N GLY A 73 -0.37 0.75 -1.88
CA GLY A 73 -0.92 0.91 -0.53
C GLY A 73 -2.32 0.32 -0.42
N PRO A 74 -3.30 0.81 -1.21
CA PRO A 74 -4.65 0.25 -1.26
C PRO A 74 -4.71 -1.25 -1.55
N CYS A 75 -3.90 -1.77 -2.49
CA CYS A 75 -3.86 -3.21 -2.75
C CYS A 75 -3.27 -3.98 -1.54
N ALA A 76 -2.26 -3.46 -0.86
CA ALA A 76 -1.74 -4.08 0.37
C ALA A 76 -2.76 -4.07 1.52
N THR A 77 -3.57 -3.02 1.66
CA THR A 77 -4.73 -2.99 2.58
C THR A 77 -5.72 -4.10 2.21
N ALA A 78 -6.09 -4.21 0.94
CA ALA A 78 -7.03 -5.21 0.46
C ALA A 78 -6.54 -6.64 0.74
N MET A 79 -5.26 -6.92 0.44
CA MET A 79 -4.64 -8.21 0.72
C MET A 79 -4.59 -8.53 2.22
N TRP A 80 -4.31 -7.53 3.07
CA TRP A 80 -4.38 -7.72 4.52
C TRP A 80 -5.79 -8.13 4.96
N ILE A 81 -6.84 -7.49 4.43
CA ILE A 81 -8.23 -7.80 4.75
C ILE A 81 -8.54 -9.24 4.37
N LEU A 82 -8.23 -9.65 3.12
CA LEU A 82 -8.48 -11.02 2.66
C LEU A 82 -7.75 -12.09 3.49
N HIS A 83 -6.58 -11.77 4.06
CA HIS A 83 -5.83 -12.69 4.91
C HIS A 83 -6.31 -12.76 6.35
N ASN A 84 -7.01 -11.73 6.85
CA ASN A 84 -7.32 -11.59 8.28
C ASN A 84 -8.83 -11.53 8.60
N ASP A 85 -9.67 -11.18 7.63
CA ASP A 85 -11.13 -11.16 7.77
C ASP A 85 -11.75 -12.33 7.00
N PRO A 86 -12.27 -13.37 7.70
CA PRO A 86 -12.86 -14.54 7.05
C PRO A 86 -14.21 -14.25 6.37
N ASP A 87 -14.81 -13.08 6.62
CA ASP A 87 -16.09 -12.68 6.02
C ASP A 87 -15.90 -11.95 4.68
N VAL A 88 -14.66 -11.62 4.29
CA VAL A 88 -14.32 -10.97 3.02
C VAL A 88 -13.52 -11.93 2.14
N ASP A 89 -14.07 -12.31 0.98
CA ASP A 89 -13.42 -13.20 0.01
C ASP A 89 -13.29 -12.59 -1.41
N ASP A 90 -13.72 -11.33 -1.58
CA ASP A 90 -13.67 -10.61 -2.86
C ASP A 90 -12.60 -9.50 -2.83
N LEU A 91 -11.59 -9.63 -3.70
CA LEU A 91 -10.53 -8.63 -3.83
C LEU A 91 -11.05 -7.27 -4.29
N GLY A 92 -12.11 -7.23 -5.09
CA GLY A 92 -12.70 -5.98 -5.57
C GLY A 92 -13.33 -5.16 -4.45
N GLU A 93 -14.09 -5.81 -3.57
CA GLU A 93 -14.67 -5.20 -2.36
C GLU A 93 -13.57 -4.75 -1.39
N ALA A 94 -12.58 -5.61 -1.13
CA ALA A 94 -11.45 -5.27 -0.26
C ALA A 94 -10.61 -4.10 -0.81
N LEU A 95 -10.44 -4.03 -2.14
CA LEU A 95 -9.73 -2.93 -2.80
C LEU A 95 -10.53 -1.63 -2.80
N ALA A 96 -11.85 -1.69 -2.96
CA ALA A 96 -12.70 -0.52 -2.80
C ALA A 96 -12.57 0.07 -1.39
N PHE A 97 -12.57 -0.79 -0.36
CA PHE A 97 -12.28 -0.37 1.01
C PHE A 97 -10.88 0.25 1.14
N GLY A 98 -9.84 -0.38 0.58
CA GLY A 98 -8.47 0.12 0.64
C GLY A 98 -8.29 1.49 -0.03
N TRP A 99 -9.11 1.81 -1.04
CA TRP A 99 -9.16 3.15 -1.64
C TRP A 99 -9.89 4.17 -0.76
N ASP A 100 -10.99 3.77 -0.12
CA ASP A 100 -11.81 4.66 0.73
C ASP A 100 -11.14 4.98 2.08
N GLU A 101 -10.20 4.16 2.56
CA GLU A 101 -9.50 4.39 3.84
C GLU A 101 -8.52 5.58 3.77
N GLU A 102 -7.97 5.90 2.58
CA GLU A 102 -6.95 6.93 2.39
C GLU A 102 -7.24 7.80 1.14
N ASP A 103 -8.18 8.75 1.28
CA ASP A 103 -8.68 9.64 0.20
C ASP A 103 -7.57 10.29 -0.65
N HIS A 104 -6.42 10.63 -0.04
CA HIS A 104 -5.33 11.31 -0.71
C HIS A 104 -4.68 10.49 -1.82
N ASP A 105 -4.69 9.16 -1.70
CA ASP A 105 -4.03 8.29 -2.65
C ASP A 105 -4.88 8.04 -3.88
N ARG A 106 -6.21 8.00 -3.71
CA ARG A 106 -7.15 8.00 -4.81
C ARG A 106 -6.98 9.22 -5.72
N GLU A 107 -6.94 10.42 -5.12
CA GLU A 107 -6.75 11.67 -5.87
C GLU A 107 -5.41 11.70 -6.63
N LYS A 108 -4.32 11.29 -5.96
CA LYS A 108 -2.99 11.20 -6.57
C LYS A 108 -2.92 10.16 -7.69
N TYR A 109 -3.62 9.04 -7.55
CA TYR A 109 -3.67 7.99 -8.54
C TYR A 109 -4.44 8.46 -9.79
N ASP A 110 -5.65 8.95 -9.59
CA ASP A 110 -6.52 9.44 -10.66
C ASP A 110 -5.83 10.58 -11.44
N ALA A 111 -5.14 11.51 -10.75
CA ALA A 111 -4.39 12.59 -11.40
C ALA A 111 -3.25 12.11 -12.32
N ARG A 112 -2.72 10.89 -12.11
CA ARG A 112 -1.67 10.30 -12.96
C ARG A 112 -2.25 9.43 -14.07
N VAL A 113 -3.36 8.75 -13.81
CA VAL A 113 -3.97 7.79 -14.73
C VAL A 113 -4.94 8.46 -15.71
N GLU A 114 -5.71 9.47 -15.28
CA GLU A 114 -6.70 10.15 -16.11
C GLU A 114 -6.09 10.77 -17.39
N PRO A 115 -4.91 11.43 -17.37
CA PRO A 115 -4.28 11.92 -18.60
C PRO A 115 -3.90 10.79 -19.57
N LEU A 116 -3.49 9.62 -19.05
CA LEU A 116 -3.14 8.46 -19.88
C LEU A 116 -4.37 7.84 -20.52
N GLN A 117 -5.46 7.69 -19.76
CA GLN A 117 -6.74 7.20 -20.28
C GLN A 117 -7.32 8.16 -21.33
N THR A 118 -7.23 9.47 -21.08
CA THR A 118 -7.67 10.49 -22.03
C THR A 118 -6.88 10.40 -23.34
N ALA A 119 -5.54 10.34 -23.27
CA ALA A 119 -4.69 10.20 -24.44
C ALA A 119 -4.96 8.89 -25.21
N ALA A 120 -5.17 7.78 -24.50
CA ALA A 120 -5.50 6.50 -25.12
C ALA A 120 -6.85 6.56 -25.86
N ALA A 121 -7.87 7.17 -25.26
CA ALA A 121 -9.16 7.38 -25.88
C ALA A 121 -9.07 8.28 -27.13
N GLU A 122 -8.30 9.36 -27.08
CA GLU A 122 -8.05 10.24 -28.23
C GLU A 122 -7.34 9.51 -29.38
N LEU A 123 -6.48 8.55 -29.07
CA LEU A 123 -5.80 7.69 -30.05
C LEU A 123 -6.68 6.52 -30.56
N GLY A 124 -7.92 6.40 -30.10
CA GLY A 124 -8.86 5.35 -30.51
C GLY A 124 -8.69 4.03 -29.76
N PHE A 125 -7.98 4.04 -28.62
CA PHE A 125 -7.79 2.92 -27.71
C PHE A 125 -8.46 3.22 -26.36
N PRO A 126 -9.80 3.34 -26.29
CA PRO A 126 -10.47 3.56 -25.02
C PRO A 126 -10.15 2.39 -24.07
N LEU A 127 -9.77 2.71 -22.84
CA LEU A 127 -9.45 1.77 -21.76
C LEU A 127 -10.55 1.87 -20.69
N PRO A 128 -11.73 1.25 -20.89
CA PRO A 128 -12.85 1.36 -19.95
C PRO A 128 -12.66 0.52 -18.68
N TRP A 129 -11.61 -0.31 -18.62
CA TRP A 129 -11.12 -0.96 -17.40
C TRP A 129 -9.62 -0.67 -17.27
N LEU A 130 -9.09 -0.81 -16.05
CA LEU A 130 -7.67 -0.65 -15.72
C LEU A 130 -7.04 -2.05 -15.63
N PRO A 131 -6.75 -2.73 -16.77
CA PRO A 131 -6.30 -4.14 -16.75
C PRO A 131 -5.02 -4.35 -15.95
N TRP A 132 -4.19 -3.29 -15.87
CA TRP A 132 -2.94 -3.32 -15.14
C TRP A 132 -3.12 -3.42 -13.62
N GLU A 133 -4.25 -3.02 -13.03
CA GLU A 133 -4.43 -3.12 -11.58
C GLU A 133 -4.45 -4.58 -11.11
N SER A 134 -5.04 -5.48 -11.91
CA SER A 134 -4.98 -6.92 -11.63
C SER A 134 -3.55 -7.44 -11.74
N GLU A 135 -2.83 -7.08 -12.80
CA GLU A 135 -1.43 -7.48 -13.00
C GLU A 135 -0.52 -6.92 -11.89
N TRP A 136 -0.82 -5.73 -11.38
CA TRP A 136 -0.10 -5.10 -10.29
C TRP A 136 -0.39 -5.74 -8.94
N CYS A 137 -1.63 -6.16 -8.67
CA CYS A 137 -1.90 -6.94 -7.46
C CYS A 137 -1.20 -8.30 -7.52
N ASP A 138 -1.13 -8.96 -8.68
CA ASP A 138 -0.32 -10.20 -8.84
C ASP A 138 1.17 -9.93 -8.53
N GLU A 139 1.72 -8.81 -9.04
CA GLU A 139 3.11 -8.39 -8.72
C GLU A 139 3.29 -8.11 -7.22
N LEU A 140 2.30 -7.52 -6.55
CA LEU A 140 2.33 -7.26 -5.12
C LEU A 140 2.14 -8.53 -4.28
N GLU A 141 1.41 -9.53 -4.77
CA GLU A 141 1.31 -10.86 -4.15
C GLU A 141 2.68 -11.55 -4.08
N GLU A 142 3.48 -11.46 -5.15
CA GLU A 142 4.86 -11.97 -5.15
C GLU A 142 5.75 -11.22 -4.14
N LEU A 143 5.47 -9.93 -3.92
CA LEU A 143 6.18 -9.06 -2.97
C LEU A 143 5.64 -9.12 -1.54
N TRP A 144 4.51 -9.81 -1.32
CA TRP A 144 3.80 -9.84 -0.05
C TRP A 144 4.69 -10.18 1.16
N PRO A 145 5.60 -11.17 1.09
CA PRO A 145 6.43 -11.48 2.24
C PRO A 145 7.38 -10.34 2.66
N ALA A 146 7.75 -9.45 1.74
CA ALA A 146 8.52 -8.24 2.08
C ALA A 146 7.60 -7.18 2.69
N ILE A 147 6.38 -7.02 2.18
CA ILE A 147 5.35 -6.11 2.71
C ILE A 147 5.03 -6.48 4.18
N GLU A 148 4.76 -7.76 4.47
CA GLU A 148 4.48 -8.24 5.83
C GLU A 148 5.64 -7.97 6.79
N GLN A 149 6.88 -8.19 6.35
CA GLN A 149 8.07 -7.94 7.17
C GLN A 149 8.28 -6.46 7.44
N VAL A 150 8.08 -5.59 6.44
CA VAL A 150 8.16 -4.14 6.64
C VAL A 150 7.04 -3.68 7.58
N ALA A 151 5.81 -4.12 7.37
CA ALA A 151 4.68 -3.79 8.24
C ALA A 151 4.93 -4.23 9.69
N ALA A 152 5.44 -5.44 9.92
CA ALA A 152 5.80 -5.92 11.25
C ALA A 152 6.86 -5.04 11.92
N LEU A 153 7.91 -4.63 11.19
CA LEU A 153 8.93 -3.72 11.72
C LEU A 153 8.34 -2.37 12.12
N LEU A 154 7.43 -1.82 11.32
CA LEU A 154 6.73 -0.57 11.62
C LEU A 154 5.87 -0.70 12.88
N ILE A 155 5.08 -1.77 12.99
CA ILE A 155 4.23 -2.06 14.16
C ILE A 155 5.09 -2.19 15.44
N ASP A 156 6.25 -2.83 15.35
CA ASP A 156 7.20 -3.00 16.45
C ASP A 156 8.02 -1.72 16.75
N GLY A 157 7.76 -0.62 16.05
CA GLY A 157 8.48 0.65 16.19
C GLY A 157 9.97 0.55 15.82
N GLN A 158 10.34 -0.42 15.00
CA GLN A 158 11.70 -0.57 14.50
C GLN A 158 11.95 0.42 13.34
N PRO A 159 13.16 1.00 13.24
CA PRO A 159 13.49 1.88 12.13
C PRO A 159 13.50 1.09 10.82
N VAL A 160 12.74 1.58 9.84
CA VAL A 160 12.73 1.07 8.46
C VAL A 160 13.32 2.14 7.56
N ASP A 161 14.42 1.81 6.88
CA ASP A 161 15.06 2.67 5.89
C ASP A 161 15.11 1.98 4.52
N HIS A 162 15.55 2.71 3.50
CA HIS A 162 15.69 2.17 2.14
C HIS A 162 16.51 0.87 2.09
N ARG A 163 17.58 0.75 2.86
CA ARG A 163 18.46 -0.41 2.84
C ARG A 163 17.72 -1.64 3.38
N VAL A 164 16.97 -1.49 4.47
CA VAL A 164 16.16 -2.58 5.03
C VAL A 164 15.16 -3.09 3.99
N VAL A 165 14.40 -2.19 3.37
CA VAL A 165 13.41 -2.57 2.34
C VAL A 165 14.08 -3.22 1.13
N ALA A 166 15.19 -2.66 0.64
CA ALA A 166 15.94 -3.22 -0.48
C ALA A 166 16.47 -4.63 -0.17
N GLU A 167 16.98 -4.86 1.03
CA GLU A 167 17.45 -6.19 1.46
C GLU A 167 16.33 -7.23 1.47
N LEU A 168 15.12 -6.85 1.91
CA LEU A 168 13.94 -7.73 1.92
C LEU A 168 13.49 -8.04 0.48
N VAL A 169 13.43 -7.04 -0.40
CA VAL A 169 13.06 -7.23 -1.81
C VAL A 169 14.07 -8.12 -2.54
N GLU A 170 15.38 -7.93 -2.33
CA GLU A 170 16.42 -8.75 -2.98
C GLU A 170 16.34 -10.23 -2.56
N GLN A 171 15.90 -10.53 -1.33
CA GLN A 171 15.73 -11.91 -0.85
C GLN A 171 14.63 -12.68 -1.58
N LEU A 172 13.67 -11.97 -2.20
CA LEU A 172 12.57 -12.56 -2.98
C LEU A 172 12.95 -12.83 -4.44
N ARG A 173 13.94 -12.11 -5.01
CA ARG A 173 14.36 -12.28 -6.41
C ARG A 173 14.76 -13.70 -6.83
N PRO A 174 15.37 -14.56 -5.98
CA PRO A 174 15.62 -15.96 -6.32
C PRO A 174 14.34 -16.80 -6.51
N GLN A 175 13.20 -16.33 -6.01
CA GLN A 175 11.94 -17.06 -5.95
C GLN A 175 11.00 -16.68 -7.11
N ILE A 176 11.06 -15.42 -7.55
CA ILE A 176 10.22 -14.85 -8.63
C ILE A 176 10.66 -15.31 -10.04
N ARG A 177 11.90 -15.79 -10.24
CA ARG A 177 12.43 -16.24 -11.54
C ARG A 177 12.25 -17.74 -11.84
N ARG A 178 11.17 -18.38 -11.42
CA ARG A 178 10.89 -19.80 -11.73
C ARG A 178 9.70 -19.98 -12.66
#